data_AF-A0AAD6WWS6-F1
#
_entry.id   AF-A0AAD6WWS6-F1
#
_cell.length_a   1.000
_cell.length_b   1.000
_cell.length_c   1.000
_cell.angle_alpha   90.00
_cell.angle_beta   90.00
_cell.angle_gamma   90.00
#
_symmetry.space_group_name_H-M   'P 1'
#
loop_
_entity.id
_entity.type
_entity.pdbx_description
1 polymer ?
#
loop_
_entity_poly.entity_id
_entity_poly.type
_entity_poly.pdbx_seq_one_letter_code
_entity_poly.pdbx_strand_id
1 'polypeptide(L)'
;MQQLSTEVDLCELLLRMKLGRPAKTESPEVDGRNTPLVTDSEDSSMLEAPHFDETLAYSRPNSPSEPPFQGCAYLQAIQSQLASFPTTGGEYIESIFTHRQIFFAYPGGHRCCAKAFSDLACSLQRREWRADRDADMEAVSAFNYEAQFIASVMS
;
A
#
# COMPACT_ATOMS: atom_id res chain seq x y z
N MET A 1 29.82 20.05 -32.54
CA MET A 1 28.61 20.55 -31.85
C MET A 1 28.56 19.87 -30.49
N GLN A 2 28.84 20.60 -29.41
CA GLN A 2 28.74 20.08 -28.05
C GLN A 2 27.30 20.29 -27.57
N GLN A 3 26.55 19.21 -27.38
CA GLN A 3 25.29 19.24 -26.65
C GLN A 3 25.62 19.33 -25.16
N LEU A 4 25.44 20.51 -24.56
CA LEU A 4 25.34 20.64 -23.12
C LEU A 4 23.99 20.04 -22.69
N SER A 5 24.03 18.80 -22.23
CA SER A 5 22.93 18.21 -21.48
C SER A 5 22.85 18.96 -20.15
N THR A 6 21.87 19.84 -20.02
CA THR A 6 21.53 20.44 -18.71
C THR A 6 20.70 19.41 -17.96
N GLU A 7 21.38 18.40 -17.42
CA GLU A 7 20.77 17.52 -16.44
C GLU A 7 20.48 18.35 -15.19
N VAL A 8 19.21 18.66 -15.01
CA VAL A 8 18.72 19.35 -13.82
C VAL A 8 18.91 18.40 -12.65
N ASP A 9 19.83 18.73 -11.75
CA ASP A 9 20.05 17.98 -10.52
C ASP A 9 18.84 18.16 -9.58
N LEU A 10 17.99 17.13 -9.55
CA LEU A 10 16.80 17.08 -8.72
C LEU A 10 17.13 17.19 -7.22
N CYS A 11 18.32 16.74 -6.79
CA CYS A 11 18.75 16.87 -5.40
C CYS A 11 19.04 18.33 -5.05
N GLU A 12 19.66 19.08 -5.96
CA GLU A 12 19.93 20.51 -5.77
C GLU A 12 18.61 21.32 -5.74
N LEU A 13 17.64 20.93 -6.56
CA LEU A 13 16.31 21.54 -6.60
C LEU A 13 15.53 21.34 -5.29
N LEU A 14 15.52 20.11 -4.75
CA LEU A 14 14.84 19.79 -3.48
C LEU A 14 15.50 20.48 -2.29
N LEU A 15 16.83 20.63 -2.29
CA LEU A 15 17.56 21.37 -1.24
C LEU A 15 17.26 22.87 -1.24
N ARG A 16 16.97 23.46 -2.42
CA ARG A 16 16.58 24.88 -2.55
C ARG A 16 15.15 25.14 -2.08
N MET A 17 14.27 24.15 -2.14
CA MET A 17 12.88 24.28 -1.73
C MET A 17 12.67 24.16 -0.20
N LYS A 18 13.66 24.55 0.63
CA LYS A 18 13.46 24.69 2.08
C LYS A 18 12.25 25.58 2.36
N LEU A 19 11.11 24.93 2.61
CA LEU A 19 9.87 25.54 3.03
C LEU A 19 10.13 26.15 4.41
N GLY A 20 10.36 27.46 4.42
CA GLY A 20 10.43 28.24 5.64
C GLY A 20 9.17 27.99 6.45
N ARG A 21 9.34 27.58 7.70
CA ARG A 21 8.27 27.44 8.68
C ARG A 21 7.90 28.85 9.15
N PRO A 22 6.72 29.41 8.85
CA PRO A 22 6.27 30.57 9.59
C PRO A 22 5.74 30.15 10.95
N ALA A 23 6.03 31.02 11.90
CA ALA A 23 5.82 30.87 13.32
C ALA A 23 4.34 30.75 13.74
N LYS A 24 4.15 29.97 14.81
CA LYS A 24 3.32 30.22 15.99
C LYS A 24 2.45 31.48 15.89
N THR A 25 1.13 31.32 15.78
CA THR A 25 0.16 32.37 16.11
C THR A 25 -0.78 31.82 17.18
N GLU A 26 -0.84 32.57 18.27
CA GLU A 26 -1.62 32.33 19.48
C GLU A 26 -3.12 32.64 19.26
N SER A 27 -3.93 32.06 20.15
CA SER A 27 -5.39 32.03 20.27
C SER A 27 -6.09 33.41 20.26
N PRO A 28 -7.43 33.48 20.12
CA PRO A 28 -8.25 33.38 21.34
C PRO A 28 -9.58 32.61 21.21
N GLU A 29 -10.05 32.22 22.39
CA GLU A 29 -11.30 31.57 22.76
C GLU A 29 -12.54 32.44 22.43
N VAL A 30 -13.65 31.79 22.06
CA VAL A 30 -15.00 32.37 22.15
C VAL A 30 -15.88 31.38 22.89
N ASP A 31 -16.15 31.73 24.15
CA ASP A 31 -17.15 31.17 25.05
C ASP A 31 -18.51 31.84 24.76
N GLY A 32 -19.60 31.07 24.83
CA GLY A 32 -20.92 31.54 24.39
C GLY A 32 -22.06 30.53 24.56
N ARG A 33 -22.44 30.30 25.82
CA ARG A 33 -23.73 29.77 26.32
C ARG A 33 -24.92 29.84 25.35
N ASN A 34 -25.74 28.77 25.32
CA ASN A 34 -27.18 28.79 25.68
C ASN A 34 -27.84 27.40 25.56
N THR A 35 -28.23 26.83 26.71
CA THR A 35 -29.42 25.97 26.92
C THR A 35 -30.57 26.86 27.44
N PRO A 36 -31.86 26.45 27.56
CA PRO A 36 -32.50 25.13 27.42
C PRO A 36 -33.86 25.12 26.66
N LEU A 37 -34.50 23.95 26.51
CA LEU A 37 -35.84 23.61 27.09
C LEU A 37 -36.69 22.63 26.21
N VAL A 38 -36.84 21.40 26.72
CA VAL A 38 -38.05 20.52 26.86
C VAL A 38 -38.97 20.28 25.65
N THR A 39 -39.22 19.00 25.34
CA THR A 39 -40.54 18.35 25.50
C THR A 39 -40.42 16.82 25.45
N ASP A 40 -41.04 16.18 26.44
CA ASP A 40 -41.32 14.76 26.60
C ASP A 40 -42.03 14.13 25.40
N SER A 41 -41.84 12.83 25.20
CA SER A 41 -42.95 11.88 25.30
C SER A 41 -42.44 10.44 25.20
N GLU A 42 -42.72 9.68 26.24
CA GLU A 42 -42.61 8.23 26.32
C GLU A 42 -43.66 7.59 25.39
N ASP A 43 -43.30 6.52 24.67
CA ASP A 43 -44.21 5.39 24.56
C ASP A 43 -43.44 4.07 24.47
N SER A 44 -43.89 3.15 25.31
CA SER A 44 -43.37 1.80 25.48
C SER A 44 -44.12 0.85 24.57
N SER A 45 -43.42 0.00 23.82
CA SER A 45 -44.02 -1.25 23.36
C SER A 45 -43.02 -2.39 23.53
N MET A 46 -43.30 -3.20 24.55
CA MET A 46 -42.71 -4.50 24.82
C MET A 46 -43.02 -5.45 23.67
N LEU A 47 -42.00 -6.06 23.07
CA LEU A 47 -42.16 -7.34 22.38
C LEU A 47 -41.08 -8.30 22.85
N GLU A 48 -41.58 -9.42 23.38
CA GLU A 48 -40.86 -10.48 24.05
C GLU A 48 -39.84 -11.20 23.16
N ALA A 49 -38.77 -11.66 23.80
CA ALA A 49 -37.74 -12.51 23.23
C ALA A 49 -38.26 -13.92 22.90
N PRO A 50 -37.76 -14.56 21.84
CA PRO A 50 -37.54 -15.99 21.85
C PRO A 50 -36.17 -16.27 22.46
N HIS A 51 -36.17 -17.01 23.57
CA HIS A 51 -35.00 -17.62 24.19
C HIS A 51 -34.40 -18.64 23.20
N PHE A 52 -33.40 -18.22 22.42
CA PHE A 52 -32.48 -19.17 21.79
C PHE A 52 -31.22 -19.23 22.63
N ASP A 53 -31.24 -20.17 23.58
CA ASP A 53 -30.04 -20.65 24.23
C ASP A 53 -29.31 -21.53 23.21
N GLU A 54 -28.54 -20.90 22.34
CA GLU A 54 -27.56 -21.61 21.53
C GLU A 54 -26.27 -20.83 21.62
N THR A 55 -25.40 -21.32 22.51
CA THR A 55 -24.01 -20.92 22.59
C THR A 55 -23.33 -21.39 21.31
N LEU A 56 -23.63 -20.73 20.19
CA LEU A 56 -22.86 -20.80 18.97
C LEU A 56 -21.56 -20.09 19.29
N ALA A 57 -20.64 -20.85 19.87
CA ALA A 57 -19.23 -20.68 19.59
C ALA A 57 -19.14 -20.65 18.06
N TYR A 58 -19.16 -19.44 17.49
CA TYR A 58 -18.69 -19.18 16.15
C TYR A 58 -17.26 -19.66 16.12
N SER A 59 -17.10 -20.95 15.86
CA SER A 59 -15.89 -21.51 15.31
C SER A 59 -15.76 -20.80 13.99
N ARG A 60 -15.05 -19.66 14.03
CA ARG A 60 -14.58 -18.96 12.85
C ARG A 60 -13.98 -20.07 12.00
N PRO A 61 -14.50 -20.35 10.79
CA PRO A 61 -13.90 -21.37 9.96
C PRO A 61 -12.43 -20.96 9.85
N ASN A 62 -11.53 -21.82 10.32
CA ASN A 62 -10.12 -21.73 9.99
C ASN A 62 -10.07 -21.99 8.48
N SER A 63 -10.44 -20.98 7.70
CA SER A 63 -9.96 -20.84 6.34
C SER A 63 -8.46 -21.00 6.45
N PRO A 64 -7.82 -21.87 5.64
CA PRO A 64 -6.37 -21.92 5.58
C PRO A 64 -5.92 -20.48 5.37
N SER A 65 -5.30 -19.90 6.40
CA SER A 65 -4.83 -18.53 6.33
C SER A 65 -3.75 -18.55 5.27
N GLU A 66 -4.07 -18.07 4.07
CA GLU A 66 -3.06 -17.87 3.05
C GLU A 66 -1.90 -17.11 3.70
N PRO A 67 -0.65 -17.56 3.48
CA PRO A 67 0.49 -16.95 4.13
C PRO A 67 0.46 -15.44 3.86
N PRO A 68 0.66 -14.60 4.89
CA PRO A 68 0.52 -13.16 4.73
C PRO A 68 1.49 -12.67 3.66
N PHE A 69 0.95 -11.90 2.71
CA PHE A 69 1.71 -11.21 1.68
C PHE A 69 2.85 -10.40 2.29
N GLN A 70 4.03 -10.44 1.66
CA GLN A 70 5.24 -9.82 2.20
C GLN A 70 5.51 -8.46 1.54
N GLY A 71 6.39 -7.67 2.16
CA GLY A 71 6.80 -6.37 1.64
C GLY A 71 5.92 -5.21 2.10
N CYS A 72 6.05 -4.07 1.44
CA CYS A 72 5.23 -2.89 1.72
C CYS A 72 3.79 -3.09 1.23
N ALA A 73 2.85 -2.27 1.75
CA ALA A 73 1.44 -2.35 1.41
C ALA A 73 1.16 -2.33 -0.11
N TYR A 74 1.98 -1.59 -0.87
CA TYR A 74 1.90 -1.54 -2.33
C TYR A 74 2.20 -2.90 -2.98
N LEU A 75 3.28 -3.58 -2.58
CA LEU A 75 3.60 -4.91 -3.10
C LEU A 75 2.58 -5.96 -2.66
N GLN A 76 2.06 -5.84 -1.44
CA GLN A 76 0.98 -6.72 -0.97
C GLN A 76 -0.28 -6.57 -1.83
N ALA A 77 -0.62 -5.34 -2.25
CA ALA A 77 -1.73 -5.10 -3.15
C ALA A 77 -1.48 -5.76 -4.52
N ILE A 78 -0.27 -5.66 -5.08
CA ILE A 78 0.10 -6.34 -6.33
C ILE A 78 -0.01 -7.87 -6.17
N GLN A 79 0.52 -8.43 -5.08
CA GLN A 79 0.46 -9.86 -4.80
C GLN A 79 -0.99 -10.38 -4.73
N SER A 80 -1.90 -9.60 -4.14
CA SER A 80 -3.33 -9.97 -4.08
C SER A 80 -4.03 -10.01 -5.44
N GLN A 81 -3.50 -9.28 -6.43
CA GLN A 81 -4.07 -9.16 -7.78
C GLN A 81 -3.25 -9.93 -8.81
N LEU A 82 -2.35 -10.80 -8.36
CA LEU A 82 -1.32 -11.37 -9.21
C LEU A 82 -1.90 -12.25 -10.33
N ALA A 83 -3.02 -12.93 -10.08
CA ALA A 83 -3.70 -13.76 -11.08
C ALA A 83 -4.12 -12.97 -12.33
N SER A 84 -4.53 -11.71 -12.16
CA SER A 84 -4.93 -10.80 -13.23
C SER A 84 -3.85 -9.75 -13.56
N PHE A 85 -2.66 -9.86 -12.98
CA PHE A 85 -1.62 -8.85 -13.13
C PHE A 85 -1.12 -8.81 -14.58
N PRO A 86 -1.27 -7.67 -15.28
CA PRO A 86 -0.82 -7.52 -16.65
C PRO A 86 0.70 -7.41 -16.71
N THR A 87 1.32 -8.10 -17.67
CA THR A 87 2.76 -7.96 -17.96
C THR A 87 3.01 -7.41 -19.36
N THR A 88 2.02 -7.49 -20.25
CA THR A 88 2.06 -6.78 -21.54
C THR A 88 1.87 -5.28 -21.32
N GLY A 89 2.56 -4.45 -22.10
CA GLY A 89 2.39 -2.99 -22.07
C GLY A 89 3.22 -2.26 -21.01
N GLY A 90 4.06 -2.97 -20.24
CA GLY A 90 5.01 -2.35 -19.30
C GLY A 90 4.46 -2.03 -17.91
N GLU A 91 3.27 -2.53 -17.56
CA GLU A 91 2.64 -2.33 -16.24
C GLU A 91 3.52 -2.80 -15.06
N TYR A 92 4.34 -3.84 -15.26
CA TYR A 92 5.34 -4.27 -14.28
C TYR A 92 6.45 -3.22 -14.07
N ILE A 93 6.78 -2.43 -15.10
CA ILE A 93 7.75 -1.33 -15.02
C ILE A 93 7.15 -0.18 -14.21
N GLU A 94 5.90 0.19 -14.47
CA GLU A 94 5.20 1.19 -13.67
C GLU A 94 5.12 0.77 -12.20
N SER A 95 4.92 -0.54 -11.96
CA SER A 95 4.95 -1.10 -10.62
C SER A 95 6.32 -0.96 -9.93
N ILE A 96 7.40 -1.20 -10.66
CA ILE A 96 8.77 -0.99 -10.15
C ILE A 96 9.01 0.49 -9.85
N PHE A 97 8.66 1.40 -10.76
CA PHE A 97 8.87 2.84 -10.54
C PHE A 97 8.03 3.38 -9.39
N THR A 98 6.78 2.94 -9.26
CA THR A 98 5.92 3.30 -8.14
C THR A 98 6.51 2.78 -6.82
N HIS A 99 6.95 1.52 -6.79
CA HIS A 99 7.66 0.97 -5.63
C HIS A 99 8.88 1.82 -5.25
N ARG A 100 9.73 2.17 -6.23
CA ARG A 100 10.94 2.97 -5.98
C ARG A 100 10.63 4.36 -5.43
N GLN A 101 9.61 5.04 -5.94
CA GLN A 101 9.19 6.33 -5.43
C GLN A 101 8.80 6.24 -3.94
N ILE A 102 7.98 5.24 -3.58
CA ILE A 102 7.56 5.01 -2.19
C ILE A 102 8.77 4.61 -1.33
N PHE A 103 9.65 3.75 -1.86
CA PHE A 103 10.87 3.31 -1.19
C PHE A 103 11.78 4.48 -0.83
N PHE A 104 12.02 5.41 -1.75
CA PHE A 104 12.86 6.59 -1.47
C PHE A 104 12.20 7.56 -0.49
N ALA A 105 10.87 7.63 -0.45
CA ALA A 105 10.16 8.45 0.53
C ALA A 105 10.25 7.88 1.95
N TYR A 106 10.23 6.55 2.11
CA TYR A 106 10.32 5.90 3.42
C TYR A 106 11.02 4.52 3.38
N PRO A 107 12.37 4.46 3.32
CA PRO A 107 13.09 3.20 3.18
C PRO A 107 12.87 2.21 4.34
N GLY A 108 12.60 2.73 5.54
CA GLY A 108 12.40 1.93 6.75
C GLY A 108 11.21 0.97 6.68
N GLY A 109 10.21 1.26 5.83
CA GLY A 109 9.02 0.43 5.62
C GLY A 109 9.21 -0.75 4.66
N HIS A 110 10.39 -0.92 4.06
CA HIS A 110 10.59 -1.82 2.91
C HIS A 110 11.48 -3.05 3.21
N ARG A 111 11.66 -3.41 4.50
CA ARG A 111 12.55 -4.51 4.94
C ARG A 111 12.27 -5.87 4.31
N CYS A 112 11.02 -6.12 3.90
CA CYS A 112 10.61 -7.38 3.28
C CYS A 112 10.37 -7.25 1.77
N CYS A 113 10.62 -6.09 1.16
CA CYS A 113 10.32 -5.86 -0.26
C CYS A 113 11.21 -6.68 -1.19
N ALA A 114 12.49 -6.91 -0.83
CA ALA A 114 13.37 -7.78 -1.61
C ALA A 114 12.77 -9.19 -1.76
N LYS A 115 12.26 -9.77 -0.66
CA LYS A 115 11.59 -11.07 -0.68
C LYS A 115 10.26 -11.03 -1.45
N ALA A 116 9.46 -9.98 -1.24
CA ALA A 116 8.18 -9.82 -1.94
C ALA A 116 8.34 -9.77 -3.46
N PHE A 117 9.38 -9.09 -3.97
CA PHE A 117 9.70 -9.09 -5.41
C PHE A 117 10.16 -10.44 -5.92
N SER A 118 10.99 -11.16 -5.16
CA SER A 118 11.37 -12.54 -5.50
C SER A 118 10.15 -13.47 -5.55
N ASP A 119 9.20 -13.32 -4.62
CA ASP A 119 7.96 -14.09 -4.59
C ASP A 119 7.05 -13.76 -5.79
N LEU A 120 6.97 -12.48 -6.19
CA LEU A 120 6.28 -12.04 -7.41
C LEU A 120 6.91 -12.67 -8.66
N ALA A 121 8.24 -12.64 -8.77
CA ALA A 121 8.97 -13.26 -9.86
C ALA A 121 8.73 -14.77 -9.93
N CYS A 122 8.80 -15.48 -8.79
CA CYS A 122 8.53 -16.92 -8.74
C CYS A 122 7.10 -17.26 -9.17
N SER A 123 6.14 -16.44 -8.75
CA SER A 123 4.73 -16.64 -9.06
C SER A 123 4.41 -16.35 -10.52
N LEU A 124 5.04 -15.33 -11.13
CA LEU A 124 4.96 -15.08 -12.57
C LEU A 124 5.59 -16.23 -13.37
N GLN A 125 6.76 -16.71 -12.96
CA GLN A 125 7.45 -17.79 -13.66
C GLN A 125 6.65 -19.10 -13.69
N ARG A 126 5.84 -19.36 -12.65
CA ARG A 126 5.00 -20.56 -12.50
C ARG A 126 3.59 -20.39 -13.05
N ARG A 127 3.24 -19.23 -13.59
CA ARG A 127 1.89 -18.93 -14.07
C ARG A 127 1.53 -19.85 -15.24
N GLU A 128 0.25 -20.25 -15.30
CA GLU A 128 -0.29 -21.02 -16.41
C GLU A 128 -0.15 -20.26 -17.74
N TRP A 129 -0.19 -21.00 -18.85
CA TRP A 129 -0.05 -20.40 -20.18
C TRP A 129 -1.18 -19.42 -20.48
N ARG A 130 -0.80 -18.21 -20.90
CA ARG A 130 -1.65 -17.07 -21.28
C ARG A 130 -1.02 -16.32 -22.43
N ALA A 131 -1.79 -15.70 -23.31
CA ALA A 131 -1.27 -15.05 -24.52
C ALA A 131 -0.12 -14.04 -24.27
N ASP A 132 -0.03 -13.47 -23.07
CA ASP A 132 0.99 -12.52 -22.63
C ASP A 132 2.19 -13.12 -21.87
N ARG A 133 2.37 -14.45 -21.84
CA ARG A 133 3.47 -15.09 -21.08
C ARG A 133 4.86 -14.69 -21.55
N ASP A 134 5.03 -14.30 -22.80
CA ASP A 134 6.34 -13.84 -23.30
C ASP A 134 6.83 -12.63 -22.50
N ALA A 135 5.90 -11.75 -22.10
CA ALA A 135 6.19 -10.61 -21.24
C ALA A 135 6.39 -10.99 -19.76
N ASP A 136 5.89 -12.16 -19.32
CA ASP A 136 6.12 -12.64 -17.94
C ASP A 136 7.61 -12.87 -17.68
N MET A 137 8.38 -13.37 -18.65
CA MET A 137 9.82 -13.60 -18.47
C MET A 137 10.61 -12.30 -18.33
N GLU A 138 10.18 -11.25 -19.04
CA GLU A 138 10.75 -9.91 -18.89
C GLU A 138 10.42 -9.33 -17.51
N ALA A 139 9.16 -9.42 -17.09
CA ALA A 139 8.71 -8.98 -15.77
C ALA A 139 9.42 -9.74 -14.63
N VAL A 140 9.60 -11.06 -14.77
CA VAL A 140 10.37 -11.91 -13.84
C VAL A 140 11.80 -11.40 -13.70
N SER A 141 12.45 -11.11 -14.82
CA SER A 141 13.82 -10.58 -14.80
C SER A 141 13.87 -9.22 -14.11
N ALA A 142 12.94 -8.32 -14.44
CA ALA A 142 12.87 -6.99 -13.85
C ALA A 142 12.62 -7.02 -12.33
N PHE A 143 11.70 -7.87 -11.86
CA PHE A 143 11.45 -8.06 -10.42
C PHE A 143 12.63 -8.68 -9.69
N ASN A 144 13.35 -9.63 -10.30
CA ASN A 144 14.58 -10.17 -9.71
C ASN A 144 15.67 -9.11 -9.57
N TYR A 145 15.85 -8.25 -10.58
CA TYR A 145 16.78 -7.13 -10.48
C TYR A 145 16.38 -6.15 -9.38
N GLU A 146 15.10 -5.83 -9.25
CA GLU A 146 14.60 -4.96 -8.19
C GLU A 146 14.80 -5.58 -6.80
N ALA A 147 14.56 -6.89 -6.65
CA ALA A 147 14.83 -7.61 -5.41
C ALA A 147 16.31 -7.51 -4.99
N GLN A 148 17.23 -7.69 -5.94
CA GLN A 148 18.68 -7.55 -5.70
C GLN A 148 19.04 -6.11 -5.32
N PHE A 149 18.52 -5.12 -6.04
CA PHE A 149 18.74 -3.70 -5.75
C PHE A 149 18.34 -3.37 -4.30
N ILE A 150 17.13 -3.75 -3.89
CA ILE A 150 16.64 -3.50 -2.52
C ILE A 150 17.53 -4.22 -1.50
N ALA A 151 17.89 -5.49 -1.75
CA ALA A 151 18.75 -6.25 -0.86
C ALA A 151 20.13 -5.58 -0.68
N SER A 152 20.71 -5.02 -1.75
CA SER A 152 21.99 -4.30 -1.68
C SER A 152 21.89 -2.94 -0.98
N VAL A 153 20.75 -2.25 -1.06
CA VAL A 153 20.56 -0.96 -0.40
C VAL A 153 20.21 -1.14 1.10
N MET A 154 19.58 -2.27 1.44
CA MET A 154 19.14 -2.58 2.81
C MET A 154 20.05 -3.55 3.57
N SER A 155 21.15 -4.00 2.96
CA SER A 155 22.15 -4.89 3.58
C SER A 155 22.97 -4.20 4.66
#